data_AF-A0A6B3I393-F1
#
_entry.id   AF-A0A6B3I393-F1
#
_cell.length_a   1.000
_cell.length_b   1.000
_cell.length_c   1.000
_cell.angle_alpha   90.00
_cell.angle_beta   90.00
_cell.angle_gamma   90.00
#
_symmetry.space_group_name_H-M   'P 1'
#
loop_
_entity.id
_entity.type
_entity.pdbx_description
1 polymer ?
#
loop_
_entity_poly.entity_id
_entity_poly.type
_entity_poly.pdbx_seq_one_letter_code
_entity_poly.pdbx_strand_id
1 'polypeptide(L)'
;WVMPHPEEQLLDALARLHAAGTSSLGEDTRLVGSFRAHGLVVPVWDLPSSMGAEACEKPAVAFAERLATALTSDAPLTAEERRARGGLTNRQVTLS
;
A
#
# COMPACT_ATOMS: atom_id res chain seq x y z
N TRP A 1 -1.65 7.15 -6.94
CA TRP A 1 -0.30 6.77 -7.41
C TRP A 1 -0.40 5.40 -8.06
N VAL A 2 -0.06 5.27 -9.35
CA VAL A 2 -0.16 4.00 -10.08
C VAL A 2 1.15 3.23 -9.93
N MET A 3 1.07 1.95 -9.54
CA MET A 3 2.26 1.15 -9.27
C MET A 3 2.65 0.27 -10.47
N PRO A 4 3.89 0.35 -10.99
CA PRO A 4 4.35 -0.45 -12.12
C PRO A 4 4.88 -1.83 -11.68
N HIS A 5 4.27 -2.43 -10.67
CA HIS A 5 4.69 -3.73 -10.13
C HIS A 5 3.63 -4.80 -10.40
N PRO A 6 4.02 -6.08 -10.53
CA PRO A 6 3.06 -7.17 -10.55
C PRO A 6 2.16 -7.12 -9.31
N GLU A 7 0.85 -7.31 -9.53
CA GLU A 7 -0.16 -7.18 -8.49
C GLU A 7 0.15 -8.01 -7.25
N GLU A 8 0.53 -9.28 -7.42
CA GLU A 8 0.80 -10.17 -6.29
C GLU A 8 1.99 -9.70 -5.44
N GLN A 9 3.09 -9.28 -6.08
CA GLN A 9 4.28 -8.77 -5.38
C GLN A 9 3.97 -7.48 -4.62
N LEU A 10 3.18 -6.60 -5.23
CA LEU A 10 2.77 -5.37 -4.57
C LEU A 10 1.85 -5.65 -3.37
N LEU A 11 0.89 -6.56 -3.50
CA LEU A 11 -0.01 -6.92 -2.41
C LEU A 11 0.75 -7.57 -1.26
N ASP A 12 1.75 -8.40 -1.54
CA ASP A 12 2.62 -8.99 -0.54
C ASP A 12 3.41 -7.90 0.19
N ALA A 13 4.09 -7.01 -0.54
CA ALA A 13 4.86 -5.91 0.05
C ALA A 13 4.00 -4.97 0.90
N LEU A 14 2.80 -4.60 0.43
CA LEU A 14 1.84 -3.80 1.21
C LEU A 14 1.37 -4.54 2.46
N ALA A 15 1.15 -5.86 2.38
CA ALA A 15 0.76 -6.66 3.53
C ALA A 15 1.87 -6.72 4.60
N ARG A 16 3.14 -6.79 4.19
CA ARG A 16 4.30 -6.68 5.12
C ARG A 16 4.30 -5.35 5.85
N LEU A 17 4.19 -4.25 5.10
CA LEU A 17 4.16 -2.92 5.69
C LEU A 17 2.95 -2.73 6.61
N HIS A 18 1.80 -3.28 6.24
CA HIS A 18 0.59 -3.19 7.05
C HIS A 18 0.72 -3.97 8.36
N ALA A 19 1.20 -5.22 8.31
CA ALA A 19 1.47 -6.02 9.50
C ALA A 19 2.51 -5.35 10.42
N ALA A 20 3.52 -4.70 9.83
CA ALA A 20 4.52 -3.94 10.58
C ALA A 20 4.01 -2.57 11.10
N GLY A 21 2.77 -2.17 10.80
CA GLY A 21 2.22 -0.86 11.19
C GLY A 21 2.83 0.34 10.46
N THR A 22 3.48 0.14 9.31
CA THR A 22 4.25 1.16 8.58
C THR A 22 3.67 1.51 7.20
N SER A 23 2.44 1.06 6.92
CA SER A 23 1.73 1.31 5.65
C SER A 23 1.09 2.71 5.55
N SER A 24 1.19 3.56 6.57
CA SER A 24 0.65 4.93 6.54
C SER A 24 1.61 5.90 5.85
N LEU A 25 1.08 7.07 5.45
CA LEU A 25 1.82 8.21 4.93
C LEU A 25 2.09 9.26 6.03
N GLY A 26 2.17 8.83 7.29
CA GLY A 26 2.31 9.72 8.44
C GLY A 26 1.10 9.67 9.38
N GLU A 27 1.09 10.61 10.32
CA GLU A 27 0.05 10.72 11.35
C GLU A 27 -1.34 10.92 10.73
N ASP A 28 -2.35 10.27 11.32
CA ASP A 28 -3.75 10.32 10.89
C ASP A 28 -4.02 9.94 9.42
N THR A 29 -3.08 9.24 8.77
CA THR A 29 -3.28 8.68 7.43
C THR A 29 -3.47 7.16 7.50
N ARG A 30 -4.33 6.63 6.61
CA ARG A 30 -4.65 5.19 6.60
C ARG A 30 -4.74 4.65 5.19
N LEU A 31 -4.03 3.57 4.92
CA LEU A 31 -4.22 2.77 3.71
C LEU A 31 -5.61 2.10 3.79
N VAL A 32 -6.56 2.58 2.99
CA VAL A 32 -7.95 2.12 3.05
C VAL A 32 -8.27 1.03 2.04
N GLY A 33 -7.50 0.92 0.96
CA GLY A 33 -7.73 -0.08 -0.07
C GLY A 33 -6.91 0.19 -1.31
N SER A 34 -7.37 -0.36 -2.43
CA SER A 34 -6.76 -0.10 -3.73
C SER A 34 -7.78 -0.16 -4.87
N PHE A 35 -7.50 0.56 -5.95
CA PHE A 35 -8.15 0.32 -7.22
C PHE A 35 -7.32 -0.62 -8.08
N ARG A 36 -7.99 -1.41 -8.90
CA ARG A 36 -7.36 -2.22 -9.94
C ARG A 36 -7.91 -1.82 -11.29
N ALA A 37 -7.03 -1.45 -12.21
CA ALA A 37 -7.38 -1.05 -13.57
C ALA A 37 -6.25 -1.42 -14.54
N HIS A 38 -6.58 -2.01 -15.69
CA HIS A 38 -5.60 -2.40 -16.72
C HIS A 38 -4.41 -3.24 -16.20
N GLY A 39 -4.64 -4.13 -15.24
CA GLY A 39 -3.59 -4.95 -14.63
C GLY A 39 -2.66 -4.21 -13.66
N LEU A 40 -2.94 -2.94 -13.38
CA LEU A 40 -2.20 -2.12 -12.42
C LEU A 40 -3.02 -1.91 -11.15
N VAL A 41 -2.31 -1.80 -10.04
CA VAL A 41 -2.88 -1.52 -8.73
C VAL A 41 -2.54 -0.10 -8.30
N VAL A 42 -3.53 0.57 -7.74
CA VAL A 42 -3.46 1.96 -7.26
C VAL A 42 -3.84 1.95 -5.78
N PRO A 43 -2.86 1.93 -4.86
CA PRO A 43 -3.15 2.04 -3.43
C PRO A 43 -3.76 3.40 -3.08
N VAL A 44 -4.69 3.40 -2.12
CA VAL A 44 -5.47 4.59 -1.73
C VAL A 44 -5.36 4.83 -0.24
N TRP A 45 -5.04 6.07 0.12
CA TRP A 45 -4.99 6.52 1.50
C TRP A 45 -6.13 7.49 1.80
N ASP A 46 -6.70 7.32 2.97
CA ASP A 46 -7.48 8.34 3.66
C ASP A 46 -6.51 9.31 4.33
N LEU A 47 -6.73 10.61 4.08
CA LEU A 47 -5.84 11.70 4.49
C LEU A 47 -6.63 12.73 5.30
N PRO A 48 -5.99 13.41 6.28
CA PRO A 48 -6.60 14.55 6.94
C PRO A 48 -7.01 15.64 5.94
N SER A 49 -8.14 16.30 6.16
CA SER A 49 -8.62 17.37 5.26
C SER A 49 -7.67 18.58 5.18
N SER A 50 -6.82 18.76 6.19
CA SER A 50 -5.75 19.78 6.23
C SER A 50 -4.50 19.39 5.45
N MET A 51 -4.36 18.13 5.03
CA MET A 51 -3.19 17.64 4.30
C MET A 51 -3.34 17.92 2.81
N GLY A 52 -2.73 19.03 2.36
CA GLY A 52 -2.66 19.40 0.94
C GLY A 52 -1.64 18.58 0.15
N ALA A 53 -1.66 18.73 -1.17
CA ALA A 53 -0.82 17.97 -2.10
C ALA A 53 0.70 18.10 -1.81
N GLU A 54 1.19 19.31 -1.53
CA GLU A 54 2.62 19.53 -1.17
C GLU A 54 3.02 18.78 0.11
N ALA A 55 2.11 18.67 1.07
CA ALA A 55 2.37 17.95 2.32
C ALA A 55 2.46 16.43 2.10
N CYS A 56 1.91 15.91 1.00
CA CYS A 56 1.98 14.50 0.65
C CYS A 56 3.31 14.09 0.01
N GLU A 57 4.10 15.01 -0.55
CA GLU A 57 5.30 14.66 -1.32
C GLU A 57 6.34 13.91 -0.48
N LYS A 58 6.77 14.50 0.65
CA LYS A 58 7.79 13.88 1.50
C LYS A 58 7.34 12.53 2.07
N PRO A 59 6.11 12.39 2.62
CA PRO A 59 5.67 11.09 3.09
C PRO A 59 5.49 10.05 1.98
N ALA A 60 5.07 10.45 0.78
CA ALA A 60 4.99 9.54 -0.37
C ALA A 60 6.37 9.00 -0.77
N VAL A 61 7.41 9.85 -0.78
CA VAL A 61 8.80 9.41 -1.01
C VAL A 61 9.25 8.44 0.07
N ALA A 62 9.06 8.79 1.35
CA ALA A 62 9.44 7.91 2.46
C ALA A 62 8.70 6.56 2.42
N PHE A 63 7.43 6.56 2.01
CA PHE A 63 6.68 5.33 1.81
C PHE A 63 7.20 4.52 0.62
N ALA A 64 7.55 5.18 -0.49
CA ALA A 64 8.12 4.52 -1.66
C ALA A 64 9.44 3.80 -1.34
N GLU A 65 10.29 4.39 -0.49
CA GLU A 65 11.53 3.75 -0.01
C GLU A 65 11.26 2.48 0.82
N ARG A 66 10.30 2.55 1.75
CA ARG A 66 9.87 1.39 2.54
C ARG A 66 9.27 0.30 1.66
N LEU A 67 8.45 0.71 0.69
CA LEU A 67 7.84 -0.22 -0.26
C LEU A 67 8.88 -0.89 -1.14
N ALA A 68 9.85 -0.14 -1.67
CA ALA A 68 10.95 -0.68 -2.45
C ALA A 68 11.73 -1.74 -1.65
N THR A 69 11.96 -1.49 -0.35
CA THR A 69 12.59 -2.46 0.55
C THR A 69 11.72 -3.71 0.74
N ALA A 70 10.42 -3.54 0.97
CA ALA A 70 9.51 -4.68 1.14
C ALA A 70 9.37 -5.53 -0.13
N LEU A 71 9.48 -4.92 -1.31
CA LEU A 71 9.42 -5.57 -2.62
C LEU A 71 10.62 -6.47 -2.90
N THR A 72 11.75 -6.33 -2.20
CA THR A 72 12.91 -7.22 -2.39
C THR A 72 12.80 -8.53 -1.61
N SER A 73 11.72 -8.73 -0.83
CA SER A 73 11.57 -9.88 0.05
C SER A 73 10.73 -10.99 -0.57
N ASP A 74 11.40 -12.06 -0.98
CA ASP A 74 10.77 -13.30 -1.50
C ASP A 74 10.41 -14.29 -0.38
N ALA A 75 10.55 -13.90 0.88
CA ALA A 75 10.21 -14.77 2.00
C ALA A 75 8.71 -15.13 1.99
N PRO A 76 8.30 -16.34 2.40
CA PRO A 76 6.88 -16.62 2.58
C PRO A 76 6.22 -15.64 3.57
N LEU A 77 4.99 -15.22 3.29
CA LEU A 77 4.25 -14.37 4.21
C LEU A 77 3.97 -15.09 5.54
N THR A 78 4.14 -14.36 6.64
CA THR A 78 3.72 -14.80 7.97
C THR A 78 2.20 -14.90 8.08
N ALA A 79 1.69 -15.46 9.17
CA ALA A 79 0.25 -15.56 9.39
C ALA A 79 -0.44 -14.19 9.50
N GLU A 80 0.24 -13.22 10.10
CA GLU A 80 -0.25 -11.85 10.23
C GLU A 80 -0.24 -11.13 8.87
N GLU A 81 0.84 -11.25 8.11
CA GLU A 81 0.95 -10.68 6.76
C GLU A 81 -0.09 -11.31 5.82
N ARG A 82 -0.35 -12.61 5.90
CA ARG A 82 -1.43 -13.26 5.12
C ARG A 82 -2.82 -12.71 5.46
N ARG A 83 -3.10 -12.46 6.74
CA ARG A 83 -4.36 -11.79 7.15
C ARG A 83 -4.43 -10.37 6.60
N ALA A 84 -3.34 -9.60 6.71
CA ALA A 84 -3.26 -8.25 6.17
C ALA A 84 -3.53 -8.23 4.66
N ARG A 85 -2.90 -9.14 3.91
CA ARG A 85 -3.11 -9.32 2.46
C ARG A 85 -4.58 -9.59 2.13
N GLY A 86 -5.21 -10.55 2.84
CA GLY A 86 -6.63 -10.85 2.65
C GLY A 86 -7.54 -9.63 2.90
N GLY A 87 -7.23 -8.83 3.92
CA GLY A 87 -7.93 -7.59 4.20
C GLY A 87 -7.76 -6.53 3.09
N LEU A 88 -6.56 -6.40 2.53
CA LEU A 88 -6.28 -5.49 1.41
C LEU A 88 -7.01 -5.92 0.13
N THR A 89 -6.99 -7.21 -0.21
CA THR A 89 -7.71 -7.75 -1.37
C THR A 89 -9.23 -7.56 -1.23
N ASN A 90 -9.79 -7.75 -0.03
CA ASN A 90 -11.23 -7.54 0.20
C ASN A 90 -11.64 -6.06 0.07
N ARG A 91 -10.68 -5.13 0.17
CA ARG A 91 -10.87 -3.69 -0.03
C ARG A 91 -10.34 -3.22 -1.39
N GLN A 92 -10.17 -4.12 -2.35
CA GLN A 92 -9.81 -3.79 -3.71
C GLN A 92 -11.05 -3.60 -4.58
N VAL A 93 -11.13 -2.49 -5.30
CA VAL A 93 -12.21 -2.19 -6.26
C VAL A 93 -11.66 -2.29 -7.68
N THR A 94 -12.25 -3.14 -8.52
CA THR A 94 -11.89 -3.19 -9.94
C THR A 94 -12.66 -2.13 -10.72
N LEU A 95 -11.93 -1.31 -11.46
CA LEU A 95 -12.49 -0.33 -12.39
C LEU A 95 -12.39 -0.94 -13.80
N SER A 96 -13.54 -1.18 -14.42
CA SER A 96 -13.69 -1.78 -15.76
C SER A 96 -14.14 -0.76 -16.79
#